data_AF-A0A4Y7U260-F1
#
_entry.id   AF-A0A4Y7U260-F1
#
_cell.length_a   1.000
_cell.length_b   1.000
_cell.length_c   1.000
_cell.angle_alpha   90.00
_cell.angle_beta   90.00
_cell.angle_gamma   90.00
#
_symmetry.space_group_name_H-M   'P 1'
#
loop_
_entity.id
_entity.type
_entity.pdbx_description
1 polymer ?
#
loop_
_entity_poly.entity_id
_entity_poly.type
_entity_poly.pdbx_seq_one_letter_code
_entity_poly.pdbx_strand_id
1 'polypeptide(L)'
;IYHYTPLQAGIGFLPLTIVNFIAAMYLPTITEKFGNTKVLLTGQVILIIGLVISAIVNPTNGYWLAIGLPMILVGLGQGWILAPLTNAGIYKVDNNIAG
;
A
#
# COMPACT_ATOMS: atom_id res chain seq x y z
N ILE A 1 1.82 -8.85 25.11
CA ILE A 1 3.20 -8.60 24.62
C ILE A 1 3.48 -7.10 24.51
N TYR A 2 2.65 -6.29 23.84
CA TYR A 2 2.95 -4.84 23.70
C TYR A 2 2.15 -3.87 24.59
N HIS A 3 1.01 -4.27 25.15
CA HIS A 3 0.19 -3.44 26.07
C HIS A 3 -0.01 -1.98 25.62
N TYR A 4 -0.08 -1.74 24.31
CA TYR A 4 -0.25 -0.38 23.78
C TYR A 4 -1.61 0.18 24.17
N THR A 5 -1.62 1.44 24.58
CA THR A 5 -2.88 2.19 24.71
C THR A 5 -3.53 2.33 23.33
N PRO A 6 -4.85 2.55 23.24
CA PRO A 6 -5.51 2.79 21.95
C PRO A 6 -4.84 3.92 21.13
N LEU A 7 -4.35 4.96 21.81
CA LEU A 7 -3.59 6.04 21.18
C LEU A 7 -2.25 5.58 20.62
N GLN A 8 -1.50 4.76 21.36
CA GLN A 8 -0.22 4.22 20.89
C GLN A 8 -0.40 3.26 19.71
N ALA A 9 -1.45 2.44 19.73
CA ALA A 9 -1.81 1.62 18.57
C ALA A 9 -2.13 2.51 17.35
N GLY A 10 -2.93 3.56 17.54
CA GLY A 10 -3.25 4.53 16.48
C GLY A 10 -2.01 5.22 15.89
N ILE A 11 -1.10 5.70 16.74
CA ILE A 11 0.18 6.27 16.31
C ILE A 11 1.03 5.21 15.59
N GLY A 12 0.96 3.96 16.06
CA GLY A 12 1.58 2.81 15.42
C GLY A 12 1.10 2.59 13.98
N PHE A 13 -0.10 3.04 13.61
CA PHE A 13 -0.62 2.94 12.25
C PHE A 13 -0.18 4.08 11.31
N LEU A 14 0.44 5.16 11.82
CA LEU A 14 0.81 6.33 11.02
C LEU A 14 1.81 6.05 9.88
N PRO A 15 2.85 5.21 10.04
CA PRO A 15 3.78 4.93 8.95
C PRO A 15 3.08 4.43 7.68
N LEU A 16 2.05 3.60 7.82
CA LEU A 16 1.27 3.07 6.70
C LEU A 16 0.59 4.21 5.94
N THR A 17 -0.10 5.08 6.67
CA THR A 17 -0.83 6.21 6.08
C THR A 17 0.11 7.20 5.40
N ILE A 18 1.22 7.54 6.05
CA ILE A 18 2.22 8.47 5.50
C ILE A 18 2.78 7.91 4.19
N VAL A 19 3.20 6.64 4.18
CA VAL A 19 3.77 6.02 2.98
C VAL A 19 2.72 5.88 1.89
N ASN A 20 1.48 5.51 2.22
CA ASN A 20 0.39 5.44 1.26
C ASN A 20 0.13 6.81 0.61
N PHE A 21 0.12 7.88 1.41
CA PHE A 21 -0.07 9.25 0.91
C PHE A 21 1.07 9.69 -0.03
N ILE A 22 2.33 9.40 0.36
CA ILE A 22 3.50 9.63 -0.47
C ILE A 22 3.40 8.83 -1.78
N ALA A 23 3.07 7.53 -1.68
CA ALA A 23 2.93 6.65 -2.83
C ALA A 23 1.87 7.19 -3.82
N ALA A 24 0.71 7.60 -3.32
CA ALA A 24 -0.36 8.19 -4.12
C ALA A 24 0.05 9.51 -4.78
N MET A 25 0.86 10.35 -4.12
CA MET A 25 1.37 11.60 -4.67
C MET A 25 2.32 11.38 -5.86
N TYR A 26 3.18 10.36 -5.78
CA TYR A 26 4.13 10.04 -6.85
C TYR A 26 3.54 9.15 -7.95
N LEU A 27 2.40 8.53 -7.71
CA LEU A 27 1.77 7.60 -8.64
C LEU A 27 1.53 8.18 -10.03
N PRO A 28 0.99 9.42 -10.22
CA PRO A 28 0.77 9.98 -11.55
C PRO A 28 2.07 10.07 -12.35
N THR A 29 3.12 10.63 -11.75
CA THR A 29 4.44 10.81 -12.38
C THR A 29 5.09 9.47 -12.74
N ILE A 30 4.98 8.47 -11.86
CA ILE A 30 5.52 7.13 -12.11
C ILE A 30 4.71 6.44 -13.21
N THR A 31 3.38 6.60 -13.22
CA THR A 31 2.49 6.03 -14.23
C THR A 31 2.72 6.63 -15.61
N GLU A 32 2.93 7.94 -15.71
CA GLU A 32 3.30 8.61 -16.96
C GLU A 32 4.63 8.10 -17.51
N LYS A 33 5.61 7.85 -16.63
CA LYS A 33 6.96 7.43 -17.04
C LYS A 33 7.07 5.94 -17.40
N PHE A 34 6.37 5.07 -16.68
CA PHE A 34 6.52 3.61 -16.80
C PHE A 34 5.29 2.90 -17.39
N GLY A 35 4.15 3.59 -17.47
CA GLY A 35 2.87 3.04 -17.92
C GLY A 35 2.13 2.28 -16.81
N ASN A 36 0.79 2.33 -16.88
CA ASN A 36 -0.11 1.79 -15.86
C ASN A 36 0.14 0.32 -15.51
N THR A 37 0.35 -0.54 -16.51
CA THR A 37 0.53 -1.98 -16.31
C THR A 37 1.79 -2.32 -15.52
N LYS A 38 2.90 -1.64 -15.80
CA LYS A 38 4.17 -1.90 -15.09
C LYS A 38 4.08 -1.45 -13.65
N VAL A 39 3.48 -0.28 -13.40
CA VAL A 39 3.27 0.25 -12.04
C VAL A 39 2.36 -0.66 -11.21
N LEU A 40 1.29 -1.19 -11.81
CA LEU A 40 0.40 -2.12 -11.13
C LEU A 40 1.13 -3.43 -10.77
N LEU A 41 1.90 -4.00 -11.69
CA LEU A 41 2.67 -5.23 -11.42
C LEU A 41 3.73 -5.02 -10.33
N THR A 42 4.48 -3.91 -10.38
CA THR A 42 5.51 -3.63 -9.37
C THR A 42 4.88 -3.36 -8.00
N GLY A 43 3.81 -2.57 -7.95
CA GLY A 43 3.04 -2.34 -6.72
C GLY A 43 2.50 -3.63 -6.12
N GLN A 44 1.97 -4.54 -6.95
CA GLN A 44 1.46 -5.84 -6.54
C GLN A 44 2.55 -6.73 -5.94
N VAL A 45 3.74 -6.78 -6.56
CA VAL A 45 4.88 -7.55 -6.04
C VAL A 45 5.34 -6.99 -4.69
N ILE A 46 5.44 -5.66 -4.57
CA ILE A 46 5.81 -5.01 -3.31
C ILE A 46 4.79 -5.33 -2.21
N LEU A 47 3.49 -5.28 -2.53
CA LEU A 47 2.42 -5.60 -1.58
C LEU A 47 2.52 -7.04 -1.09
N ILE A 48 2.71 -8.00 -2.00
CA ILE A 48 2.86 -9.42 -1.65
C ILE A 48 4.07 -9.61 -0.73
N ILE A 49 5.21 -8.97 -1.03
CA ILE A 49 6.41 -9.03 -0.18
C ILE A 49 6.11 -8.47 1.21
N GLY A 50 5.44 -7.32 1.30
CA GLY A 50 5.05 -6.72 2.57
C GLY A 50 4.15 -7.64 3.41
N LEU A 51 3.18 -8.31 2.77
CA LEU A 51 2.29 -9.28 3.43
C LEU A 51 3.03 -10.54 3.89
N VAL A 52 3.92 -11.09 3.05
CA VAL A 52 4.73 -12.26 3.40
C VAL A 52 5.64 -11.95 4.58
N ILE A 53 6.33 -10.80 4.55
CA ILE A 53 7.17 -10.35 5.67
C ILE A 53 6.31 -10.19 6.92
N SER A 54 5.15 -9.55 6.83
CA SER A 54 4.22 -9.40 7.96
C SER A 54 3.77 -10.75 8.55
N ALA A 55 3.66 -11.78 7.72
CA ALA A 55 3.21 -13.11 8.15
C ALA A 55 4.32 -13.93 8.83
N ILE A 56 5.58 -13.75 8.42
CA ILE A 56 6.71 -14.55 8.94
C ILE A 56 7.47 -13.87 10.09
N VAL A 57 7.33 -12.55 10.24
CA VAL A 57 8.12 -11.81 11.22
C VAL A 57 7.69 -12.17 12.64
N ASN A 58 8.68 -12.44 13.50
CA ASN A 58 8.37 -12.76 14.90
C ASN A 58 7.94 -11.48 15.63
N PRO A 59 6.76 -11.47 16.28
CA PRO A 59 6.31 -10.33 17.07
C PRO A 59 7.24 -9.94 18.21
N THR A 60 8.24 -10.74 18.59
CA THR A 60 9.21 -10.38 19.64
C THR A 60 10.37 -9.51 19.16
N ASN A 61 10.54 -9.32 17.84
CA ASN A 61 11.68 -8.59 17.26
C ASN A 61 11.58 -7.05 17.37
N GLY A 62 10.62 -6.54 18.16
CA GLY A 62 10.40 -5.11 18.35
C GLY A 62 9.54 -4.46 17.27
N TYR A 63 8.92 -3.33 17.60
CA TYR A 63 7.92 -2.63 16.77
C TYR A 63 8.38 -2.33 15.35
N TRP A 64 9.60 -1.83 15.16
CA TRP A 64 10.06 -1.40 13.83
C TRP A 64 10.23 -2.55 12.84
N LEU A 65 10.76 -3.69 13.29
CA LEU A 65 10.92 -4.87 12.45
C LEU A 65 9.60 -5.63 12.32
N ALA A 66 8.81 -5.71 13.40
CA ALA A 66 7.61 -6.52 13.41
C ALA A 66 6.40 -5.84 12.77
N ILE A 67 6.34 -4.51 12.76
CA ILE A 67 5.15 -3.72 12.38
C ILE A 67 5.53 -2.61 11.40
N GLY A 68 6.53 -1.79 11.73
CA GLY A 68 6.90 -0.61 10.93
C GLY A 68 7.34 -0.94 9.50
N LEU A 69 8.27 -1.88 9.33
CA LEU A 69 8.77 -2.31 8.02
C LEU A 69 7.66 -2.93 7.14
N PRO A 70 6.86 -3.91 7.62
CA PRO A 70 5.71 -4.41 6.89
C PRO A 70 4.75 -3.29 6.45
N MET A 71 4.45 -2.33 7.33
CA MET A 71 3.54 -1.24 7.03
C MET A 71 4.05 -0.31 5.93
N ILE A 72 5.36 -0.04 5.88
CA ILE A 72 5.95 0.76 4.81
C ILE A 72 5.77 0.04 3.47
N LEU A 73 6.09 -1.25 3.42
CA LEU A 73 5.98 -2.04 2.19
C LEU A 73 4.53 -2.18 1.73
N VAL A 74 3.62 -2.49 2.66
CA VAL A 74 2.18 -2.61 2.39
C VAL A 74 1.59 -1.27 1.95
N GLY A 75 1.95 -0.16 2.61
CA GLY A 75 1.46 1.17 2.26
C GLY A 75 1.92 1.62 0.87
N LEU A 76 3.18 1.33 0.53
CA LEU A 76 3.73 1.66 -0.79
C LEU A 76 3.03 0.86 -1.89
N GLY A 77 2.87 -0.46 -1.68
CA GLY A 77 2.17 -1.33 -2.62
C GLY A 77 0.70 -0.93 -2.80
N GLN A 78 -0.04 -0.77 -1.70
CA GLN A 78 -1.46 -0.39 -1.75
C GLN A 78 -1.68 0.96 -2.44
N GLY A 79 -0.87 1.97 -2.12
CA GLY A 79 -1.02 3.31 -2.70
C GLY A 79 -0.87 3.34 -4.21
N TRP A 80 -0.08 2.43 -4.78
CA TRP A 80 0.10 2.32 -6.22
C TRP A 80 -0.89 1.42 -6.93
N ILE A 81 -1.56 0.50 -6.23
CA ILE A 81 -2.50 -0.44 -6.86
C ILE A 81 -3.90 0.16 -6.97
N LEU A 82 -4.36 0.88 -5.93
CA LEU A 82 -5.77 1.20 -5.76
C LEU A 82 -6.32 2.10 -6.89
N ALA A 83 -5.56 3.11 -7.29
CA ALA A 83 -5.95 4.02 -8.38
C ALA A 83 -5.89 3.36 -9.78
N PRO A 84 -4.80 2.68 -10.19
CA PRO A 84 -4.76 1.91 -11.44
C PRO A 84 -5.83 0.84 -11.55
N LEU A 85 -6.13 0.13 -10.47
CA LEU A 85 -7.19 -0.88 -10.43
C LEU A 85 -8.57 -0.26 -10.61
N THR A 86 -8.81 0.91 -10.02
CA THR A 86 -10.06 1.67 -10.20
C THR A 86 -10.22 2.11 -11.65
N ASN A 87 -9.17 2.70 -12.25
CA ASN A 87 -9.15 3.09 -13.65
C ASN A 87 -9.34 1.90 -14.60
N ALA A 88 -8.71 0.76 -14.30
CA ALA A 88 -8.87 -0.47 -15.08
C ALA A 88 -10.28 -1.06 -14.95
N GLY A 89 -10.90 -0.96 -13.78
CA GLY A 89 -12.26 -1.46 -13.52
C GLY A 89 -13.36 -0.69 -14.28
N ILE A 90 -13.15 0.61 -14.51
CA ILE A 90 -14.06 1.44 -15.32
C ILE A 90 -13.72 1.42 -16.82
N TYR A 91 -12.56 0.88 -17.20
CA TYR A 91 -12.15 0.77 -18.59
C TYR A 91 -13.05 -0.25 -19.30
N LYS A 92 -14.02 0.25 -20.09
CA LYS A 92 -15.15 -0.45 -20.75
C LYS A 92 -16.53 -0.31 -20.08
N VAL A 93 -16.72 0.62 -19.14
CA VAL A 93 -18.10 1.00 -18.79
C VAL A 93 -18.73 1.68 -20.00
N ASP A 94 -19.83 1.09 -20.48
CA ASP A 94 -20.60 1.60 -21.60
C ASP A 94 -21.11 3.02 -21.27
N ASN A 95 -21.07 3.96 -22.23
CA ASN A 95 -21.49 5.35 -22.00
C ASN A 95 -22.98 5.46 -21.58
N ASN A 96 -23.74 4.37 -21.71
CA ASN A 96 -25.15 4.27 -21.34
C ASN A 96 -25.39 3.94 -19.85
N ILE A 97 -24.32 3.68 -19.08
CA ILE A 97 -24.34 3.41 -17.64
C ILE A 97 -23.42 4.36 -16.86
N ALA A 98 -22.68 5.21 -17.58
CA ALA A 98 -21.98 6.35 -17.00
C ALA A 98 -23.00 7.46 -16.73
N GLY A 99 -23.50 7.52 -15.49
CA GLY A 99 -24.43 8.55 -15.03
C GLY A 99 -23.83 9.95 -15.00
#